data_AF-I0JPZ5-F1
#
_entry.id   AF-I0JPZ5-F1
#
_cell.length_a   1.000
_cell.length_b   1.000
_cell.length_c   1.000
_cell.angle_alpha   90.00
_cell.angle_beta   90.00
_cell.angle_gamma   90.00
#
_symmetry.space_group_name_H-M   'P 1'
#
loop_
_entity.id
_entity.type
_entity.pdbx_description
1 polymer ?
#
loop_
_entity_poly.entity_id
_entity_poly.type
_entity_poly.pdbx_seq_one_letter_code
_entity_poly.pdbx_strand_id
1 'polypeptide(L)' 'MSDKKRLEEQIEETREKMYCAYMNNVDFLDVLIISQQLDCLLNKLEKLRKEKPSLWESEGNQH' A
#
# COMPACT_ATOMS: atom_id res chain seq x y z
N MET A 1 -1.67 -7.99 -16.98
CA MET A 1 -2.20 -7.37 -15.74
C MET A 1 -1.63 -5.97 -15.63
N SER A 2 -2.38 -4.99 -15.13
CA SER A 2 -1.83 -3.65 -14.91
C SER A 2 -0.91 -3.64 -13.68
N ASP A 3 0.13 -2.81 -13.68
CA ASP A 3 1.06 -2.69 -12.55
C ASP A 3 0.35 -2.32 -11.24
N LYS A 4 -0.74 -1.54 -11.34
CA LYS A 4 -1.62 -1.22 -10.20
C LYS A 4 -2.29 -2.46 -9.61
N LYS A 5 -2.87 -3.33 -10.47
CA LYS A 5 -3.57 -4.53 -10.01
C LYS A 5 -2.61 -5.50 -9.31
N ARG A 6 -1.40 -5.67 -9.86
CA ARG A 6 -0.37 -6.50 -9.21
C ARG A 6 0.06 -5.94 -7.86
N LEU A 7 0.14 -4.61 -7.73
CA LEU A 7 0.45 -3.97 -6.44
C LEU A 7 -0.68 -4.16 -5.42
N GLU A 8 -1.94 -4.06 -5.85
CA GLU A 8 -3.12 -4.32 -5.00
C GLU A 8 -3.15 -5.77 -4.52
N GLU A 9 -2.84 -6.75 -5.38
CA GLU A 9 -2.72 -8.16 -5.02
C GLU A 9 -1.61 -8.37 -3.98
N GLN A 10 -0.43 -7.75 -4.15
CA GLN A 10 0.66 -7.83 -3.17
C GLN A 10 0.30 -7.21 -1.81
N ILE A 11 -0.48 -6.13 -1.80
CA ILE A 11 -0.97 -5.50 -0.56
C ILE A 11 -1.89 -6.47 0.17
N GLU A 12 -2.82 -7.10 -0.54
CA GLU A 12 -3.76 -8.07 0.03
C GLU A 12 -3.02 -9.27 0.63
N GLU A 13 -2.12 -9.89 -0.13
CA GLU A 13 -1.31 -11.02 0.35
C GLU A 13 -0.47 -10.67 1.58
N THR A 14 0.10 -9.46 1.62
CA THR A 14 0.92 -9.01 2.76
C THR A 14 0.04 -8.72 3.99
N ARG A 15 -1.17 -8.19 3.78
CA ARG A 15 -2.15 -7.97 4.85
C ARG A 15 -2.60 -9.29 5.48
N GLU A 16 -2.90 -10.30 4.67
CA GLU A 16 -3.24 -11.64 5.14
C GLU A 16 -2.10 -12.26 5.96
N LYS A 17 -0.85 -12.16 5.46
CA LYS A 17 0.34 -12.64 6.21
C LYS A 17 0.47 -11.97 7.57
N MET A 18 0.23 -10.67 7.66
CA MET A 18 0.28 -9.94 8.94
C MET A 18 -0.76 -10.47 9.92
N TYR A 19 -2.00 -10.68 9.45
CA TYR A 19 -3.06 -11.24 10.28
C TYR A 19 -2.77 -12.68 10.70
N CYS A 20 -2.27 -13.52 9.80
CA CYS A 20 -1.84 -14.87 10.14
C CYS A 20 -0.72 -14.86 11.19
N ALA A 21 0.28 -13.99 11.05
CA ALA A 21 1.37 -13.89 12.02
C ALA A 21 0.85 -13.47 13.41
N TYR A 22 -0.04 -12.48 13.45
CA TYR A 22 -0.69 -12.04 14.69
C TYR A 22 -1.52 -13.15 15.34
N MET A 23 -2.35 -13.87 14.56
CA MET A 23 -3.23 -14.92 15.07
C MET A 23 -2.48 -16.17 15.55
N ASN A 24 -1.34 -16.49 14.93
CA ASN A 24 -0.52 -17.64 15.30
C ASN A 24 0.45 -17.36 16.46
N ASN A 25 0.34 -16.21 17.13
CA ASN A 25 1.28 -15.76 18.17
C ASN A 25 2.75 -15.82 17.70
N VAL A 26 2.99 -15.49 16.43
CA VAL A 26 4.34 -15.36 15.89
C VAL A 26 5.04 -14.22 16.63
N ASP A 27 6.37 -14.26 16.69
CA ASP A 27 7.18 -13.24 17.35
C ASP A 27 6.76 -11.84 16.88
N PHE A 28 6.68 -10.92 17.84
CA PHE A 28 6.38 -9.51 17.58
C PHE A 28 7.27 -8.93 16.49
N LEU A 29 8.55 -9.36 16.42
CA LEU A 29 9.48 -8.92 15.40
C LEU A 29 9.02 -9.29 13.98
N ASP A 30 8.46 -10.49 13.79
CA ASP A 30 7.97 -10.93 12.49
C ASP A 30 6.71 -10.15 12.08
N VAL A 31 5.79 -9.91 13.01
CA VAL A 31 4.61 -9.06 12.78
C VAL A 31 5.03 -7.64 12.38
N LEU A 32 6.05 -7.09 13.04
CA LEU A 32 6.60 -5.76 12.75
C LEU A 32 7.26 -5.69 11.38
N ILE A 33 8.00 -6.74 10.97
CA ILE A 33 8.61 -6.80 9.63
C ILE A 33 7.52 -6.80 8.56
N ILE A 34 6.47 -7.61 8.75
CA ILE A 34 5.36 -7.69 7.79
C ILE A 34 4.59 -6.36 7.73
N SER A 35 4.38 -5.68 8.87
CA SER A 35 3.68 -4.39 8.88
C SER A 35 4.47 -3.31 8.12
N GLN A 36 5.81 -3.27 8.29
CA GLN A 36 6.66 -2.35 7.54
C GLN A 36 6.64 -2.63 6.03
N GLN A 37 6.58 -3.91 5.63
CA GLN A 37 6.43 -4.29 4.23
C GLN A 37 5.09 -3.82 3.65
N LEU A 38 4.00 -3.97 4.42
CA LEU A 38 2.68 -3.49 4.04
C LEU A 38 2.67 -1.97 3.84
N ASP A 39 3.25 -1.21 4.79
CA ASP A 39 3.38 0.25 4.68
C ASP A 39 4.14 0.68 3.43
N CYS A 40 5.22 -0.01 3.08
CA CYS A 40 5.98 0.27 1.86
C CYS A 40 5.13 0.08 0.59
N LEU A 41 4.27 -0.95 0.55
CA LEU A 41 3.40 -1.21 -0.59
C LEU A 41 2.27 -0.18 -0.68
N LEU A 42 1.67 0.19 0.46
CA LEU A 42 0.64 1.24 0.52
C LEU A 42 1.18 2.59 0.05
N ASN A 43 2.40 2.95 0.48
CA ASN A 43 3.07 4.18 0.03
C ASN A 43 3.34 4.17 -1.48
N LYS A 44 3.70 3.03 -2.07
CA LYS A 44 3.84 2.90 -3.53
C LYS A 44 2.51 3.10 -4.24
N LEU A 45 1.43 2.55 -3.70
CA LEU A 45 0.09 2.71 -4.28
C LEU A 45 -0.38 4.16 -4.20
N GLU A 46 -0.11 4.85 -3.10
CA GLU A 46 -0.42 6.26 -2.94
C GLU A 46 0.34 7.13 -3.94
N LYS A 47 1.63 6.87 -4.16
CA LYS A 47 2.43 7.56 -5.19
C LYS A 47 1.84 7.37 -6.57
N LEU A 48 1.50 6.14 -6.95
CA LEU A 48 0.84 5.87 -8.24
C LEU A 48 -0.53 6.56 -8.38
N ARG A 49 -1.24 6.78 -7.26
CA ARG A 49 -2.50 7.54 -7.25
C ARG A 49 -2.25 9.05 -7.45
N LYS A 50 -1.20 9.60 -6.84
CA LYS A 50 -0.82 11.03 -6.94
C LYS A 50 -0.17 11.39 -8.28
N GLU A 51 0.54 10.45 -8.90
CA GLU A 51 1.17 10.63 -10.22
C GLU A 51 0.18 10.58 -11.38
N LYS A 52 -1.07 10.19 -11.15
CA LYS A 52 -2.16 10.54 -12.07
C LYS A 52 -2.56 11.98 -11.75
N PRO A 53 -2.23 12.97 -12.59
CA PRO A 53 -2.71 14.32 -12.37
C PRO A 53 -4.22 14.24 -12.30
N SER A 54 -4.79 14.68 -11.19
CA SER A 54 -6.17 15.11 -11.15
C SER A 54 -6.35 16.09 -12.31
N LEU A 55 -7.15 15.72 -13.31
CA LEU A 55 -7.60 16.59 -14.41
C LEU A 55 -8.44 17.80 -13.90
N TRP A 56 -8.40 18.10 -12.61
CA TRP A 56 -9.16 19.15 -11.94
C TRP A 56 -8.29 20.13 -11.13
N GLU A 57 -6.96 19.95 -11.08
CA GLU A 57 -6.06 20.96 -10.47
C GLU A 57 -5.62 22.07 -11.46
N SER A 58 -6.11 22.04 -12.70
CA SER A 58 -5.77 23.05 -13.72
C SER A 58 -6.64 24.32 -13.70
N GLU A 59 -7.69 24.40 -12.90
CA GLU A 59 -8.62 25.56 -12.88
C GLU A 59 -8.72 26.27 -11.51
N GLY A 60 -7.66 26.26 -10.70
CA GLY A 60 -7.82 26.70 -9.31
C GLY A 60 -6.61 27.29 -8.62
N ASN A 61 -5.77 28.10 -9.28
CA ASN A 61 -5.11 29.21 -8.58
C ASN A 61 -4.54 30.27 -9.55
N GLN A 62 -5.41 31.14 -10.06
CA GLN A 62 -5.03 32.50 -10.49
C GLN A 62 -5.78 33.52 -9.64
N HIS A 63 -5.20 33.90 -8.50
CA HIS A 63 -5.05 35.28 -7.99
C HIS A 63 -4.65 35.28 -6.52
#